data_AF-A0AAV4A3S3-F1
#
_entry.id   AF-A0AAV4A3S3-F1
#
_cell.length_a   1.000
_cell.length_b   1.000
_cell.length_c   1.000
_cell.angle_alpha   90.00
_cell.angle_beta   90.00
_cell.angle_gamma   90.00
#
_symmetry.space_group_name_H-M   'P 1'
#
loop_
_entity.id
_entity.type
_entity.pdbx_description
1 polymer ?
#
loop_
_entity_poly.entity_id
_entity_poly.type
_entity_poly.pdbx_seq_one_letter_code
_entity_poly.pdbx_strand_id
1 'polypeptide(L)'
;GQLTTSQLWKYFLDLTNPDFETHLALVHSRFSTNTFPSWERAHPQRMLAHNGEINTLRGNKNLMTAREGVMSSSKFGDELQKLYPVIEEGMSDSGSVDNVLEFLCMAGGRELPEAIMTMVPEAWQNDITMSREKKNYYRWNAFSMEPWDGPALLTFTDGRYIGAILDRNGLRPSRFYVTEDNFMYMSSEVGVTDRQPEEIVQKGRLKPGRMLLVDTKKKLFIRDDDLKRNLAQLRPCAEWLKVGS
;
A
#
# COMPACT_ATOMS: atom_id res chain seq x y z
N GLY A 1 14.53 10.98 -7.06
CA GLY A 1 15.97 11.33 -7.02
C GLY A 1 16.25 12.32 -5.90
N GLN A 2 17.48 12.86 -5.84
CA GLN A 2 17.90 13.86 -4.84
C GLN A 2 17.65 15.29 -5.36
N LEU A 3 16.38 15.63 -5.57
CA LEU A 3 15.97 16.89 -6.17
C LEU A 3 14.93 17.55 -5.28
N THR A 4 14.93 18.88 -5.22
CA THR A 4 13.74 19.59 -4.73
C THR A 4 12.58 19.37 -5.70
N THR A 5 11.35 19.56 -5.22
CA THR A 5 10.15 19.44 -6.06
C THR A 5 10.19 20.34 -7.30
N SER A 6 10.78 21.54 -7.18
CA SER A 6 10.95 22.48 -8.29
C SER A 6 12.06 22.10 -9.28
N GLN A 7 13.07 21.35 -8.84
CA GLN A 7 14.16 20.89 -9.71
C GLN A 7 13.76 19.70 -10.59
N LEU A 8 12.75 18.91 -10.18
CA LEU A 8 12.30 17.72 -10.89
C LEU A 8 12.02 18.00 -12.38
N TRP A 9 11.25 19.05 -12.66
CA TRP A 9 10.84 19.47 -14.01
C TRP A 9 12.00 19.94 -14.88
N LYS A 10 13.10 20.41 -14.28
CA LYS A 10 14.28 20.88 -15.01
C LYS A 10 15.26 19.74 -15.30
N TYR A 11 15.22 18.69 -14.49
CA TYR A 11 16.14 17.56 -14.59
C TYR A 11 15.59 16.47 -15.53
N PHE A 12 14.31 16.10 -15.38
CA PHE A 12 13.66 15.12 -16.24
C PHE A 12 12.77 15.82 -17.26
N LEU A 13 13.34 16.16 -18.42
CA LEU A 13 12.65 16.91 -19.48
C LEU A 13 11.45 16.15 -20.06
N ASP A 14 11.45 14.82 -19.97
CA ASP A 14 10.31 13.98 -20.37
C ASP A 14 9.02 14.37 -19.64
N LEU A 15 9.10 14.81 -18.37
CA LEU A 15 7.94 15.25 -17.59
C LEU A 15 7.31 16.55 -18.11
N THR A 16 8.04 17.31 -18.91
CA THR A 16 7.56 18.54 -19.55
C THR A 16 7.15 18.33 -21.00
N ASN A 17 7.32 17.12 -21.52
CA ASN A 17 6.93 16.78 -22.88
C ASN A 17 5.39 16.61 -22.93
N PRO A 18 4.67 17.32 -23.81
CA PRO A 18 3.22 17.15 -23.96
C PRO A 18 2.79 15.73 -24.34
N ASP A 19 3.67 14.93 -24.97
CA ASP A 19 3.40 13.53 -25.31
C ASP A 19 3.49 12.58 -24.10
N PHE A 20 3.97 13.05 -22.94
CA PHE A 20 4.07 12.27 -21.72
C PHE A 20 2.72 12.23 -20.99
N GLU A 21 1.81 11.39 -21.49
CA GLU A 21 0.47 11.22 -20.93
C GLU A 21 0.38 10.01 -19.98
N THR A 22 -0.45 10.11 -18.94
CA THR A 22 -0.73 9.00 -18.02
C THR A 22 -2.13 9.09 -17.42
N HIS A 23 -2.74 7.94 -17.11
CA HIS A 23 -4.00 7.85 -16.37
C HIS A 23 -3.82 7.77 -14.84
N LEU A 24 -2.59 7.61 -14.36
CA LEU A 24 -2.26 7.60 -12.93
C LEU A 24 -0.90 8.24 -12.65
N ALA A 25 -0.78 8.87 -11.48
CA ALA A 25 0.48 9.43 -11.02
C ALA A 25 0.62 9.22 -9.51
N LEU A 26 1.83 8.88 -9.09
CA LEU A 26 2.23 8.73 -7.69
C LEU A 26 3.46 9.60 -7.47
N VAL A 27 3.35 10.59 -6.60
CA VAL A 27 4.44 11.55 -6.34
C VAL A 27 4.73 11.57 -4.84
N HIS A 28 6.01 11.67 -4.48
CA HIS A 28 6.41 11.70 -3.09
C HIS A 28 7.60 12.65 -2.87
N SER A 29 7.49 13.50 -1.85
CA SER A 29 8.59 14.30 -1.34
C SER A 29 9.01 13.74 0.02
N ARG A 30 10.30 13.42 0.17
CA ARG A 30 10.83 12.77 1.37
C ARG A 30 11.63 13.77 2.21
N PHE A 31 11.28 13.88 3.49
CA PHE A 31 12.14 14.49 4.50
C PHE A 31 12.98 13.40 5.17
N SER A 32 14.30 13.47 5.01
CA SER A 32 15.25 12.53 5.61
C SER A 32 15.95 13.19 6.80
N THR A 33 16.03 12.48 7.92
CA THR A 33 16.87 12.88 9.07
C THR A 33 18.34 12.50 8.90
N ASN A 34 18.68 11.71 7.86
CA ASN A 34 20.07 11.40 7.52
C ASN A 34 20.73 12.54 6.74
N THR A 35 21.98 12.85 7.09
CA THR A 35 22.82 13.87 6.45
C THR A 35 23.41 13.44 5.11
N PHE A 36 23.45 12.14 4.80
CA PHE A 36 23.92 11.62 3.52
C PHE A 36 22.73 11.28 2.61
N PRO A 37 22.56 12.02 1.50
CA PRO A 37 21.47 11.73 0.58
C PRO A 37 21.81 10.48 -0.24
N SER A 38 20.80 9.62 -0.49
CA SER A 38 20.91 8.44 -1.34
C SER A 38 19.81 8.46 -2.40
N TRP A 39 20.19 8.24 -3.66
CA TRP A 39 19.27 8.23 -4.79
C TRP A 39 18.27 7.08 -4.70
N GLU A 40 18.75 5.90 -4.32
CA GLU A 40 17.97 4.67 -4.16
C GLU A 40 16.92 4.77 -3.06
N ARG A 41 17.15 5.63 -2.07
CA ARG A 41 16.18 5.88 -0.98
C ARG A 41 15.15 6.95 -1.30
N ALA A 42 15.14 7.49 -2.53
CA ALA A 42 14.07 8.36 -2.98
C ALA A 42 12.80 7.54 -3.23
N HIS A 43 11.65 8.19 -3.15
CA HIS A 43 10.36 7.61 -3.48
C HIS A 43 9.83 8.20 -4.79
N PRO A 44 8.81 7.58 -5.41
CA PRO A 44 8.24 6.26 -5.07
C PRO A 44 9.21 5.08 -5.22
N GLN A 45 8.90 3.99 -4.54
CA GLN A 45 9.51 2.67 -4.78
C GLN A 45 8.78 1.97 -5.94
N ARG A 46 8.95 0.66 -6.14
CA ARG A 46 8.39 -0.05 -7.31
C ARG A 46 6.87 -0.07 -7.28
N MET A 47 6.29 -0.32 -6.11
CA MET A 47 4.83 -0.45 -5.94
C MET A 47 4.25 0.54 -4.94
N LEU A 48 5.06 1.17 -4.07
CA LEU A 48 4.55 2.07 -3.05
C LEU A 48 5.34 3.36 -2.82
N ALA A 49 4.66 4.35 -2.26
CA ALA A 49 5.27 5.45 -1.52
C ALA A 49 4.72 5.52 -0.10
N HIS A 50 5.61 5.87 0.84
CA HIS A 50 5.33 5.78 2.27
C HIS A 50 5.67 7.10 2.96
N ASN A 51 4.66 7.71 3.57
CA ASN A 51 4.82 8.82 4.50
C ASN A 51 4.63 8.26 5.91
N GLY A 52 5.74 8.03 6.62
CA GLY A 52 5.67 7.33 7.88
C GLY A 52 6.99 6.70 8.33
N GLU A 53 6.86 5.82 9.32
CA GLU A 53 7.93 4.96 9.83
C GLU A 53 7.33 3.60 10.25
N ILE A 54 7.99 2.50 9.89
CA ILE A 54 7.60 1.16 10.34
C ILE A 54 8.37 0.78 11.61
N ASN A 55 7.69 0.83 12.76
CA ASN A 55 8.28 0.58 14.07
C ASN A 55 8.55 -0.90 14.34
N THR A 56 7.88 -1.79 13.62
CA THR A 56 7.99 -3.25 13.78
C THR A 56 9.03 -3.89 12.85
N LEU A 57 9.78 -3.07 12.09
CA LEU A 57 10.62 -3.48 10.97
C LEU A 57 11.54 -4.67 11.28
N ARG A 58 12.27 -4.63 12.40
CA ARG A 58 13.23 -5.68 12.75
C ARG A 58 12.55 -7.04 12.92
N GLY A 59 11.39 -7.07 13.58
CA GLY A 59 10.61 -8.29 13.75
C GLY A 59 10.11 -8.82 12.41
N ASN A 60 9.57 -7.93 11.58
CA ASN A 60 9.00 -8.30 10.28
C ASN A 60 10.08 -8.82 9.32
N LYS A 61 11.28 -8.20 9.30
CA LYS A 61 12.42 -8.70 8.52
C LYS A 61 12.81 -10.11 8.93
N ASN A 62 12.99 -10.33 10.23
CA ASN A 62 13.38 -11.65 10.76
C ASN A 62 12.34 -12.72 10.43
N LEU A 63 11.05 -12.41 10.57
CA LEU A 63 9.96 -13.35 10.27
C LEU A 63 9.85 -13.61 8.76
N MET A 64 10.08 -12.61 7.90
CA MET A 64 10.14 -12.82 6.46
C MET A 64 11.30 -13.74 6.07
N THR A 65 12.51 -13.51 6.60
CA THR A 65 13.65 -14.41 6.38
C THR A 65 13.38 -15.83 6.89
N ALA A 66 12.74 -15.99 8.05
CA ALA A 66 12.35 -17.32 8.54
C ALA A 66 11.37 -18.04 7.60
N ARG A 67 10.46 -17.31 6.94
CA ARG A 67 9.51 -17.87 5.99
C ARG A 67 10.19 -18.40 4.72
N GLU A 68 11.29 -17.80 4.28
CA GLU A 68 12.02 -18.24 3.05
C GLU A 68 12.37 -19.73 3.08
N GLY A 69 12.64 -20.29 4.26
CA GLY A 69 12.95 -21.71 4.44
C GLY A 69 11.77 -22.68 4.36
N VAL A 70 10.52 -22.20 4.43
CA VAL A 70 9.30 -23.05 4.45
C VAL A 70 8.29 -22.66 3.37
N MET A 71 8.47 -21.54 2.69
CA MET A 71 7.61 -21.11 1.60
C MET A 71 7.73 -22.05 0.40
N SER A 72 6.60 -22.27 -0.25
CA SER A 72 6.51 -22.97 -1.53
C SER A 72 5.60 -22.20 -2.48
N SER A 73 5.83 -22.35 -3.78
CA SER A 73 5.02 -21.70 -4.82
C SER A 73 4.77 -22.68 -5.94
N SER A 74 3.50 -22.84 -6.33
CA SER A 74 3.14 -23.61 -7.53
C SER A 74 3.58 -22.93 -8.82
N LYS A 75 3.70 -21.60 -8.81
CA LYS A 75 4.10 -20.79 -9.98
C LYS A 75 5.61 -20.83 -10.21
N PHE A 76 6.40 -20.74 -9.15
CA PHE A 76 7.86 -20.68 -9.23
C PHE A 76 8.54 -22.02 -8.96
N GLY A 77 7.88 -22.97 -8.31
CA GLY A 77 8.47 -24.27 -7.96
C GLY A 77 9.82 -24.10 -7.26
N ASP A 78 10.82 -24.84 -7.74
CA ASP A 78 12.20 -24.79 -7.24
C ASP A 78 12.90 -23.44 -7.53
N GLU A 79 12.41 -22.67 -8.50
CA GLU A 79 12.98 -21.34 -8.82
C GLU A 79 12.60 -20.26 -7.81
N LEU A 80 11.68 -20.56 -6.86
CA LEU A 80 11.30 -19.61 -5.81
C LEU A 80 12.51 -19.10 -5.02
N GLN A 81 13.52 -19.96 -4.83
CA GLN A 81 14.76 -19.60 -4.13
C GLN A 81 15.57 -18.50 -4.83
N LYS A 82 15.37 -18.28 -6.13
CA LYS A 82 16.03 -17.19 -6.87
C LYS A 82 15.47 -15.81 -6.50
N LEU A 83 14.30 -15.76 -5.85
CA LEU A 83 13.68 -14.52 -5.38
C LEU A 83 14.15 -14.14 -3.96
N TYR A 84 15.08 -14.90 -3.38
CA TYR A 84 15.59 -14.66 -2.03
C TYR A 84 16.93 -13.91 -2.04
N PRO A 85 17.22 -13.07 -1.03
CA PRO A 85 16.31 -12.71 0.06
C PRO A 85 15.14 -11.86 -0.46
N VAL A 86 13.94 -12.08 0.08
CA VAL A 86 12.75 -11.31 -0.29
C VAL A 86 12.95 -9.83 0.02
N ILE A 87 13.57 -9.52 1.16
CA ILE A 87 13.93 -8.16 1.54
C ILE A 87 15.41 -7.97 1.24
N GLU A 88 15.72 -7.08 0.31
CA GLU A 88 17.10 -6.78 -0.08
C GLU A 88 17.89 -6.17 1.09
N GLU A 89 19.19 -6.45 1.16
CA GLU A 89 20.06 -5.90 2.20
C GLU A 89 20.17 -4.37 2.09
N GLY A 90 20.31 -3.68 3.23
CA GLY A 90 20.50 -2.22 3.24
C GLY A 90 19.25 -1.37 2.95
N MET A 91 18.11 -2.02 2.67
CA MET A 91 16.84 -1.34 2.39
C MET A 91 16.33 -0.53 3.58
N SER A 92 15.74 0.64 3.26
CA SER A 92 14.96 1.43 4.22
C SER A 92 13.76 0.64 4.72
N ASP A 93 13.11 1.13 5.77
CA ASP A 93 11.84 0.57 6.24
C ASP A 93 10.81 0.46 5.11
N SER A 94 10.70 1.52 4.32
CA SER A 94 9.74 1.68 3.24
C SER A 94 10.08 0.81 2.04
N GLY A 95 11.37 0.70 1.69
CA GLY A 95 11.84 -0.23 0.66
C GLY A 95 11.63 -1.69 1.07
N SER A 96 11.75 -1.99 2.37
CA SER A 96 11.48 -3.34 2.88
C SER A 96 9.98 -3.70 2.78
N VAL A 97 9.08 -2.74 3.05
CA VAL A 97 7.64 -2.91 2.81
C VAL A 97 7.37 -3.13 1.32
N ASP A 98 8.03 -2.36 0.43
CA ASP A 98 7.84 -2.45 -1.02
C ASP A 98 8.25 -3.82 -1.56
N ASN A 99 9.41 -4.34 -1.14
CA ASN A 99 9.86 -5.68 -1.50
C ASN A 99 8.86 -6.77 -1.09
N VAL A 100 8.34 -6.72 0.13
CA VAL A 100 7.37 -7.72 0.61
C VAL A 100 6.04 -7.58 -0.14
N LEU A 101 5.59 -6.35 -0.39
CA LEU A 101 4.38 -6.09 -1.17
C LEU A 101 4.51 -6.66 -2.60
N GLU A 102 5.62 -6.39 -3.27
CA GLU A 102 5.94 -6.90 -4.59
C GLU A 102 5.97 -8.43 -4.60
N PHE A 103 6.64 -9.04 -3.61
CA PHE A 103 6.69 -10.49 -3.48
C PHE A 103 5.29 -11.11 -3.28
N LEU A 104 4.46 -10.55 -2.41
CA LEU A 104 3.09 -11.04 -2.19
C LEU A 104 2.23 -10.96 -3.45
N CYS A 105 2.39 -9.92 -4.26
CA CYS A 105 1.65 -9.75 -5.50
C CYS A 105 2.17 -10.68 -6.61
N MET A 106 3.48 -10.64 -6.87
CA MET A 106 4.10 -11.30 -8.03
C MET A 106 4.34 -12.80 -7.80
N ALA A 107 4.83 -13.17 -6.62
CA ALA A 107 5.15 -14.54 -6.23
C ALA A 107 4.01 -15.22 -5.45
N GLY A 108 3.36 -14.47 -4.56
CA GLY A 108 2.23 -14.95 -3.75
C GLY A 108 0.89 -14.97 -4.49
N GLY A 109 0.78 -14.30 -5.64
CA GLY A 109 -0.44 -14.27 -6.45
C GLY A 109 -1.62 -13.55 -5.81
N ARG A 110 -1.38 -12.70 -4.80
CA ARG A 110 -2.42 -11.88 -4.18
C ARG A 110 -2.70 -10.66 -5.06
N GLU A 111 -3.96 -10.26 -5.17
CA GLU A 111 -4.27 -8.95 -5.75
C GLU A 111 -3.73 -7.85 -4.81
N LEU A 112 -3.29 -6.72 -5.38
CA LEU A 112 -2.73 -5.59 -4.64
C LEU A 112 -3.52 -5.19 -3.37
N PRO A 113 -4.84 -4.96 -3.42
CA PRO A 113 -5.59 -4.61 -2.21
C PRO A 113 -5.60 -5.71 -1.15
N GLU A 114 -5.57 -6.98 -1.55
CA GLU A 114 -5.46 -8.10 -0.62
C GLU A 114 -4.09 -8.11 0.07
N ALA A 115 -3.00 -7.95 -0.69
CA ALA A 115 -1.65 -7.89 -0.16
C ALA A 115 -1.46 -6.73 0.82
N ILE A 116 -1.96 -5.54 0.48
CA ILE A 116 -1.96 -4.38 1.38
C ILE A 116 -2.74 -4.68 2.67
N MET A 117 -3.94 -5.27 2.58
CA MET A 117 -4.72 -5.63 3.76
C MET A 117 -4.08 -6.71 4.63
N THR A 118 -3.29 -7.60 4.04
CA THR A 118 -2.50 -8.60 4.76
C THR A 118 -1.35 -7.94 5.54
N MET A 119 -0.66 -6.98 4.93
CA MET A 119 0.46 -6.28 5.57
C MET A 119 0.01 -5.23 6.60
N VAL A 120 -1.07 -4.49 6.31
CA VAL A 120 -1.59 -3.39 7.15
C VAL A 120 -3.06 -3.65 7.50
N PRO A 121 -3.33 -4.61 8.41
CA PRO A 121 -4.70 -4.93 8.82
C PRO A 121 -5.33 -3.82 9.68
N GLU A 122 -6.65 -3.72 9.64
CA GLU A 122 -7.42 -2.91 10.59
C GLU A 122 -7.23 -3.40 12.04
N ALA A 123 -7.50 -2.54 13.03
CA ALA A 123 -7.60 -2.96 14.42
C ALA A 123 -8.84 -3.85 14.65
N TRP A 124 -8.70 -5.17 14.48
CA TRP A 124 -9.83 -6.11 14.40
C TRP A 124 -10.13 -6.87 15.70
N GLN A 125 -9.15 -7.06 16.59
CA GLN A 125 -9.26 -7.99 17.73
C GLN A 125 -10.39 -7.61 18.70
N ASN A 126 -10.54 -6.33 19.00
CA ASN A 126 -11.49 -5.82 19.99
C ASN A 126 -12.66 -5.03 19.38
N ASP A 127 -12.79 -5.00 18.05
CA ASP A 127 -13.83 -4.23 17.38
C ASP A 127 -15.17 -4.98 17.42
N ILE A 128 -16.10 -4.59 18.31
CA ILE A 128 -17.42 -5.23 18.42
C ILE A 128 -18.36 -4.93 17.23
N THR A 129 -18.06 -3.92 16.43
CA THR A 129 -18.89 -3.48 15.29
C THR A 129 -18.49 -4.17 13.98
N MET A 130 -17.29 -4.75 13.92
CA MET A 130 -16.78 -5.48 12.77
C MET A 130 -17.58 -6.76 12.50
N SER A 131 -17.95 -6.98 11.24
CA SER A 131 -18.65 -8.20 10.82
C SER A 131 -17.82 -9.45 11.11
N ARG A 132 -18.52 -10.57 11.33
CA ARG A 132 -17.89 -11.85 11.68
C ARG A 132 -16.98 -12.35 10.57
N GLU A 133 -17.38 -12.18 9.32
CA GLU A 133 -16.62 -12.55 8.13
C GLU A 133 -15.28 -11.79 8.09
N LYS A 134 -15.32 -10.46 8.31
CA LYS A 134 -14.12 -9.62 8.30
C LYS A 134 -13.18 -9.97 9.47
N LYS A 135 -13.73 -10.24 10.66
CA LYS A 135 -12.93 -10.73 11.80
C LYS A 135 -12.26 -12.07 11.52
N ASN A 136 -13.00 -13.02 10.95
CA ASN A 136 -12.46 -14.33 10.59
C ASN A 136 -11.35 -14.19 9.54
N TYR A 137 -11.53 -13.32 8.55
CA TYR A 137 -10.51 -13.02 7.55
C TYR A 137 -9.22 -12.46 8.19
N TYR A 138 -9.33 -11.45 9.05
CA TYR A 138 -8.16 -10.88 9.71
C TYR A 138 -7.50 -11.85 10.69
N ARG A 139 -8.29 -12.63 11.44
CA ARG A 139 -7.77 -13.67 12.34
C ARG A 139 -7.00 -14.75 11.57
N TRP A 140 -7.53 -15.19 10.43
CA TRP A 140 -6.85 -16.14 9.56
C TRP A 140 -5.54 -15.55 9.00
N ASN A 141 -5.57 -14.33 8.47
CA ASN A 141 -4.36 -13.66 7.96
C ASN A 141 -3.29 -13.45 9.04
N ALA A 142 -3.67 -13.22 10.29
CA ALA A 142 -2.73 -13.04 11.39
C ALA A 142 -1.87 -14.29 11.67
N PHE A 143 -2.29 -15.48 11.23
CA PHE A 143 -1.42 -16.68 11.24
C PHE A 143 -0.40 -16.69 10.11
N SER A 144 -0.65 -15.96 9.02
CA SER A 144 0.23 -15.91 7.85
C SER A 144 1.25 -14.78 7.93
N MET A 145 0.82 -13.58 8.35
CA MET A 145 1.64 -12.37 8.32
C MET A 145 1.38 -11.51 9.55
N GLU A 146 2.45 -11.09 10.22
CA GLU A 146 2.42 -10.05 11.24
C GLU A 146 2.18 -8.67 10.63
N PRO A 147 1.48 -7.76 11.33
CA PRO A 147 1.27 -6.42 10.83
C PRO A 147 2.59 -5.63 10.68
N TRP A 148 2.75 -4.97 9.54
CA TRP A 148 3.79 -3.98 9.31
C TRP A 148 3.37 -2.64 9.93
N ASP A 149 3.54 -2.56 11.24
CA ASP A 149 3.00 -1.50 12.07
C ASP A 149 3.93 -0.31 12.28
N GLY A 150 3.31 0.85 12.43
CA GLY A 150 3.94 2.16 12.66
C GLY A 150 3.08 3.28 12.07
N PRO A 151 3.39 4.56 12.35
CA PRO A 151 2.68 5.68 11.74
C PRO A 151 2.88 5.64 10.22
N ALA A 152 1.85 5.34 9.44
CA ALA A 152 2.00 5.13 8.00
C ALA A 152 0.81 5.65 7.20
N LEU A 153 1.10 6.46 6.18
CA LEU A 153 0.28 6.60 4.99
C LEU A 153 1.02 5.89 3.86
N LEU A 154 0.50 4.74 3.46
CA LEU A 154 0.98 4.03 2.29
C LEU A 154 0.11 4.40 1.11
N THR A 155 0.76 4.74 0.01
CA THR A 155 0.16 4.93 -1.31
C THR A 155 0.77 3.93 -2.24
N PHE A 156 -0.02 3.30 -3.10
CA PHE A 156 0.43 2.13 -3.83
C PHE A 156 -0.23 2.01 -5.19
N THR A 157 0.45 1.34 -6.11
CA THR A 157 -0.06 1.02 -7.45
C THR A 157 0.61 -0.21 -8.04
N ASP A 158 -0.15 -0.98 -8.82
CA ASP A 158 0.36 -2.05 -9.69
C ASP A 158 0.15 -1.72 -11.18
N GLY A 159 -0.18 -0.46 -11.50
CA GLY A 159 -0.53 0.02 -12.84
C GLY A 159 -2.02 -0.10 -13.16
N ARG A 160 -2.75 -1.03 -12.53
CA ARG A 160 -4.22 -1.13 -12.63
C ARG A 160 -4.90 -0.48 -11.45
N TYR A 161 -4.55 -0.91 -10.25
CA TYR A 161 -5.07 -0.34 -9.01
C TYR A 161 -4.15 0.80 -8.59
N ILE A 162 -4.73 1.90 -8.14
CA ILE A 162 -4.03 2.95 -7.40
C ILE A 162 -4.81 3.26 -6.14
N GLY A 163 -4.12 3.39 -5.02
CA GLY A 163 -4.80 3.53 -3.74
C GLY A 163 -3.92 4.04 -2.61
N ALA A 164 -4.55 4.17 -1.46
CA ALA A 164 -3.92 4.55 -0.22
C ALA A 164 -4.54 3.83 0.98
N ILE A 165 -3.73 3.54 1.99
CA ILE A 165 -4.18 3.04 3.28
C ILE A 165 -3.46 3.79 4.40
N LEU A 166 -4.19 4.03 5.48
CA LEU A 166 -3.61 4.49 6.74
C LEU A 166 -3.32 3.30 7.65
N ASP A 167 -2.32 3.47 8.50
CA ASP A 167 -2.10 2.58 9.63
C ASP A 167 -3.34 2.45 10.51
N ARG A 168 -3.36 1.43 11.36
CA ARG A 168 -4.50 1.09 12.21
C ARG A 168 -4.94 2.24 13.13
N ASN A 169 -4.05 3.18 13.46
CA ASN A 169 -4.32 4.32 14.32
C ASN A 169 -4.55 5.63 13.54
N GLY A 170 -4.27 5.65 12.23
CA GLY A 170 -4.43 6.80 11.34
C GLY A 170 -3.59 8.00 11.77
N LEU A 171 -2.30 7.76 12.00
CA LEU A 171 -1.37 8.74 12.55
C LEU A 171 -0.84 9.74 11.51
N ARG A 172 -1.22 9.57 10.23
CA ARG A 172 -0.84 10.45 9.13
C ARG A 172 -2.08 11.07 8.48
N PRO A 173 -2.04 12.35 8.10
CA PRO A 173 -3.16 12.98 7.40
C PRO A 173 -3.24 12.46 5.97
N SER A 174 -4.47 12.25 5.49
CA SER A 174 -4.75 11.97 4.07
C SER A 174 -6.14 12.51 3.72
N ARG A 175 -6.18 13.34 2.68
CA ARG A 175 -7.39 13.96 2.14
C ARG A 175 -7.49 13.63 0.67
N PHE A 176 -8.73 13.47 0.20
CA PHE A 176 -8.99 13.24 -1.22
C PHE A 176 -10.15 14.11 -1.73
N TYR A 177 -10.09 14.38 -3.02
CA TYR A 177 -11.07 15.14 -3.79
C TYR A 177 -11.41 14.34 -5.04
N VAL A 178 -12.69 14.29 -5.39
CA VAL A 178 -13.16 13.77 -6.68
C VAL A 178 -13.79 14.92 -7.43
N THR A 179 -13.41 15.09 -8.69
CA THR A 179 -13.91 16.16 -9.56
C THR A 179 -15.00 15.66 -10.51
N GLU A 180 -15.77 16.59 -11.08
CA GLU A 180 -16.84 16.29 -12.05
C GLU A 180 -16.35 15.56 -13.31
N ASP A 181 -15.11 15.82 -13.72
CA ASP A 181 -14.43 15.16 -14.85
C ASP A 181 -13.74 13.83 -14.45
N ASN A 182 -14.13 13.25 -13.31
CA ASN A 182 -13.75 11.92 -12.86
C ASN A 182 -12.25 11.74 -12.55
N PHE A 183 -11.57 12.81 -12.12
CA PHE A 183 -10.24 12.70 -11.52
C PHE A 183 -10.35 12.54 -9.99
N MET A 184 -9.47 11.72 -9.44
CA MET A 184 -9.29 11.61 -7.99
C MET A 184 -7.91 12.14 -7.61
N TYR A 185 -7.90 13.15 -6.75
CA TYR A 185 -6.68 13.71 -6.16
C TYR A 185 -6.60 13.30 -4.70
N MET A 186 -5.46 12.76 -4.27
CA MET A 186 -5.22 12.42 -2.87
C MET A 186 -3.87 13.00 -2.43
N SER A 187 -3.84 13.64 -1.26
CA SER A 187 -2.62 14.19 -0.69
C SER A 187 -2.64 14.16 0.84
N SER A 188 -1.44 14.16 1.43
CA SER A 188 -1.26 14.38 2.87
C SER A 188 -1.55 15.83 3.31
N GLU A 189 -1.68 16.77 2.37
CA GLU A 189 -1.87 18.20 2.62
C GLU A 189 -3.14 18.77 1.95
N VAL A 190 -3.48 20.02 2.27
CA VAL A 190 -4.58 20.79 1.62
C VAL A 190 -4.03 21.67 0.52
N GLY A 191 -4.88 22.00 -0.46
CA GLY A 191 -4.54 22.98 -1.50
C GLY A 191 -3.57 22.45 -2.57
N VAL A 192 -3.46 21.13 -2.74
CA VAL A 192 -2.59 20.52 -3.76
C VAL A 192 -3.17 20.51 -5.17
N THR A 193 -4.40 20.97 -5.36
CA THR A 193 -5.07 20.99 -6.65
C THR A 193 -5.54 22.40 -6.94
N ASP A 194 -5.28 22.87 -8.16
CA ASP A 194 -5.70 24.21 -8.66
C ASP A 194 -7.16 24.25 -9.14
N ARG A 195 -7.89 23.16 -8.90
CA ARG A 195 -9.29 22.97 -9.30
C ARG A 195 -10.22 23.89 -8.51
N GLN A 196 -11.19 24.48 -9.19
CA GLN A 196 -12.18 25.35 -8.54
C GLN A 196 -13.09 24.55 -7.60
N PRO A 197 -13.55 25.13 -6.48
CA PRO A 197 -14.42 24.44 -5.53
C PRO A 197 -15.70 23.85 -6.14
N GLU A 198 -16.24 24.49 -7.16
CA GLU A 198 -17.47 24.11 -7.87
C GLU A 198 -17.28 22.81 -8.68
N GLU A 199 -16.06 22.52 -9.13
CA GLU A 199 -15.74 21.30 -9.88
C GLU A 199 -15.63 20.06 -8.98
N ILE A 200 -15.70 20.21 -7.65
CA ILE A 200 -15.43 19.13 -6.70
C ILE A 200 -16.73 18.50 -6.22
N VAL A 201 -17.02 17.30 -6.72
CA VAL A 201 -18.23 16.53 -6.36
C VAL A 201 -18.13 15.82 -5.01
N GLN A 202 -16.92 15.47 -4.58
CA GLN A 202 -16.71 14.78 -3.32
C GLN A 202 -15.41 15.21 -2.66
N LYS A 203 -15.48 15.47 -1.34
CA LYS A 203 -14.32 15.72 -0.48
C LYS A 203 -14.33 14.74 0.67
N GLY A 204 -13.17 14.18 1.00
CA GLY A 204 -13.07 13.20 2.08
C GLY A 204 -11.70 13.19 2.74
N ARG A 205 -11.64 12.48 3.87
CA ARG A 205 -10.38 12.12 4.54
C ARG A 205 -10.33 10.61 4.72
N LEU A 206 -9.14 10.05 4.58
CA LEU A 206 -8.93 8.64 4.89
C LEU A 206 -9.02 8.47 6.41
N LYS A 207 -9.74 7.44 6.86
CA LYS A 207 -9.89 7.12 8.29
C LYS A 207 -8.94 5.96 8.63
N PRO A 208 -8.57 5.79 9.92
CA PRO A 208 -7.70 4.69 10.34
C PRO A 208 -8.14 3.34 9.77
N GLY A 209 -7.20 2.59 9.18
CA GLY A 209 -7.43 1.29 8.59
C GLY A 209 -8.36 1.25 7.36
N ARG A 210 -8.95 2.36 6.91
CA ARG A 210 -9.73 2.43 5.66
C ARG A 210 -8.80 2.51 4.46
N MET A 211 -9.18 1.85 3.37
CA MET A 211 -8.49 1.89 2.09
C MET A 211 -9.25 2.80 1.10
N LEU A 212 -8.51 3.69 0.44
CA LEU A 212 -8.94 4.38 -0.77
C LEU A 212 -8.41 3.57 -1.96
N LEU A 213 -9.27 3.20 -2.91
CA LEU A 213 -8.85 2.37 -4.03
C LEU A 213 -9.60 2.74 -5.32
N VAL A 214 -8.86 2.92 -6.40
CA VAL A 214 -9.38 3.12 -7.75
C VAL A 214 -8.93 1.95 -8.62
N ASP A 215 -9.87 1.34 -9.34
CA ASP A 215 -9.57 0.37 -10.40
C ASP A 215 -9.62 1.07 -11.74
N THR A 216 -8.46 1.36 -12.32
CA THR A 216 -8.35 2.12 -13.58
C THR A 216 -8.88 1.32 -14.77
N LYS A 217 -8.85 -0.02 -14.71
CA LYS A 217 -9.41 -0.90 -15.75
C LYS A 217 -10.94 -0.85 -15.74
N LYS A 218 -11.55 -0.83 -14.56
CA LYS A 218 -13.02 -0.71 -14.40
C LYS A 218 -13.50 0.75 -14.34
N LYS A 219 -12.58 1.71 -14.29
CA LYS A 219 -12.84 3.16 -14.18
C LYS A 219 -13.78 3.51 -13.02
N LEU A 220 -13.58 2.88 -11.86
CA LEU A 220 -14.44 3.09 -10.70
C LEU A 220 -13.65 3.24 -9.40
N PHE A 221 -14.21 4.07 -8.53
CA PHE A 221 -13.79 4.19 -7.14
C PHE A 221 -14.42 3.06 -6.32
N ILE A 222 -13.58 2.23 -5.69
CA ILE A 222 -14.01 1.09 -4.89
C ILE A 222 -14.21 1.55 -3.44
N ARG A 223 -15.42 1.34 -2.92
CA ARG A 223 -15.73 1.60 -1.51
C ARG A 223 -15.03 0.57 -0.61
N ASP A 224 -14.38 1.05 0.43
CA ASP A 224 -13.68 0.22 1.43
C ASP A 224 -14.54 -0.94 1.98
N ASP A 225 -15.80 -0.66 2.35
CA ASP A 225 -16.69 -1.68 2.93
C ASP A 225 -17.01 -2.80 1.93
N ASP A 226 -17.19 -2.48 0.65
CA ASP A 226 -17.47 -3.46 -0.39
C ASP A 226 -16.21 -4.28 -0.72
N LEU A 227 -15.07 -3.61 -0.85
CA LEU A 227 -13.78 -4.25 -1.09
C LEU A 227 -13.50 -5.30 -0.01
N LYS A 228 -13.56 -4.89 1.25
CA LYS A 228 -13.20 -5.75 2.38
C LYS A 228 -14.20 -6.85 2.61
N ARG A 229 -15.49 -6.61 2.36
CA ARG A 229 -16.52 -7.66 2.39
C ARG A 229 -16.24 -8.73 1.35
N ASN A 230 -15.94 -8.33 0.12
CA ASN A 230 -15.62 -9.26 -0.97
C ASN A 230 -14.35 -10.07 -0.63
N LEU A 231 -13.28 -9.41 -0.18
CA LEU A 231 -12.03 -10.08 0.21
C LEU A 231 -12.24 -11.05 1.39
N ALA A 232 -13.04 -10.68 2.38
CA ALA A 232 -13.35 -11.53 3.52
C ALA A 232 -14.16 -12.79 3.15
N GLN A 233 -14.83 -12.77 2.00
CA GLN A 233 -15.63 -13.88 1.48
C GLN A 233 -14.91 -14.72 0.42
N LEU A 234 -13.71 -14.31 -0.03
CA LEU A 234 -12.94 -15.05 -1.04
C LEU A 234 -12.59 -16.47 -0.59
N ARG A 235 -12.47 -16.70 0.71
CA ARG A 235 -12.01 -17.96 1.29
C ARG A 235 -12.88 -18.33 2.49
N PRO A 236 -13.11 -19.64 2.76
CA PRO A 236 -13.90 -20.10 3.89
C PRO A 236 -13.13 -19.99 5.22
N CYS A 237 -12.63 -18.79 5.55
CA CYS A 237 -11.79 -18.55 6.72
C CYS A 237 -12.46 -19.00 8.03
N ALA A 238 -13.78 -18.88 8.12
CA ALA A 238 -14.54 -19.34 9.28
C ALA A 238 -14.43 -20.85 9.53
N GLU A 239 -14.34 -21.65 8.46
CA GLU A 239 -14.22 -23.11 8.53
C GLU A 239 -12.79 -23.50 8.90
N TRP A 240 -11.79 -22.89 8.23
CA TRP A 240 -10.38 -23.14 8.53
C TRP A 240 -10.00 -22.81 9.98
N LEU A 241 -10.56 -21.74 10.53
CA LEU A 241 -10.34 -21.35 11.93
C LEU A 241 -10.93 -22.33 12.95
N LYS A 242 -11.92 -23.17 12.57
CA LYS A 242 -12.47 -24.21 13.47
C LYS A 242 -11.60 -25.46 13.52
N VAL A 243 -10.86 -25.75 12.45
CA VAL A 243 -10.08 -26.98 12.29
C VAL A 243 -8.69 -26.84 12.95
N GLY A 244 -8.19 -25.61 13.11
CA GLY A 244 -6.91 -25.32 13.75
C GLY A 244 -6.97 -24.91 15.23
N SER A 245 -8.13 -25.07 15.89
CA SER A 245 -8.32 -24.77 17.33
C SER A 245 -8.46 -26.04 18.15
#